data_AF-A0A1G7ZYI4-F1
#
_entry.id   AF-A0A1G7ZYI4-F1
#
_cell.length_a   1.000
_cell.length_b   1.000
_cell.length_c   1.000
_cell.angle_alpha   90.00
_cell.angle_beta   90.00
_cell.angle_gamma   90.00
#
_symmetry.space_group_name_H-M   'P 1'
#
loop_
_entity.id
_entity.type
_entity.pdbx_description
1 polymer ?
#
loop_
_entity_poly.entity_id
_entity_poly.type
_entity_poly.pdbx_seq_one_letter_code
_entity_poly.pdbx_strand_id
1 'polypeptide(L)'
;MENNDLAHYPFDWLDEVIGKDLNPQHPAASRINQEELTGWQHRLRSETSSIWKNLKSQAFSLLSSKKVSTMLTHYQDCLEELKRQAMVNMAAYPEDDPLNAFCGQVLTELGQLQTQFQRRYARYLAGCPPTNSVRHAGTTERTPPPLYKVTCRLSVDQIAIILKAADDTRLLTARSFSLVLRSITPYLSTERMQDFSWKSARSSTMKMEDRDKQVAAAALEQLIKRIKNY
;
A
#
# COMPACT_ATOMS: atom_id res chain seq x y z
N MET A 1 -17.67 -0.84 19.90
CA MET A 1 -16.85 0.27 19.41
C MET A 1 -15.86 -0.33 18.45
N GLU A 2 -16.21 -0.31 17.17
CA GLU A 2 -15.50 -1.01 16.10
C GLU A 2 -14.18 -0.32 15.81
N ASN A 3 -13.09 -1.05 16.03
CA ASN A 3 -11.74 -0.62 15.72
C ASN A 3 -11.43 -1.13 14.30
N ASN A 4 -11.89 -0.39 13.29
CA ASN A 4 -11.69 -0.73 11.88
C ASN A 4 -10.46 0.02 11.31
N ASP A 5 -9.32 -0.06 11.98
CA ASP A 5 -8.02 0.36 11.40
C ASP A 5 -7.39 -0.83 10.67
N LEU A 6 -8.14 -1.41 9.72
CA LEU A 6 -7.52 -2.08 8.60
C LEU A 6 -6.69 -1.04 7.84
N ALA A 7 -5.47 -1.40 7.47
CA ALA A 7 -4.56 -0.60 6.64
C ALA A 7 -5.24 -0.10 5.36
N HIS A 8 -5.89 1.06 5.44
CA HIS A 8 -6.62 1.68 4.35
C HIS A 8 -5.62 2.41 3.45
N TYR A 9 -5.71 2.15 2.14
CA TYR A 9 -4.96 2.89 1.13
C TYR A 9 -5.35 4.37 1.25
N PRO A 10 -4.40 5.31 1.47
CA PRO A 10 -4.74 6.69 1.81
C PRO A 10 -5.56 7.42 0.75
N PHE A 11 -5.52 6.96 -0.50
CA PHE A 11 -6.24 7.55 -1.61
C PHE A 11 -7.45 6.73 -2.07
N ASP A 12 -7.89 5.70 -1.32
CA ASP A 12 -8.96 4.76 -1.74
C ASP A 12 -10.24 5.50 -2.12
N TRP A 13 -10.66 6.44 -1.28
CA TRP A 13 -11.83 7.27 -1.56
C TRP A 13 -11.64 8.19 -2.78
N LEU A 14 -10.41 8.71 -3.01
CA LEU A 14 -10.13 9.56 -4.15
C LEU A 14 -10.12 8.75 -5.46
N ASP A 15 -9.57 7.55 -5.45
CA ASP A 15 -9.61 6.62 -6.59
C ASP A 15 -11.04 6.22 -6.92
N GLU A 16 -11.90 5.96 -5.92
CA GLU A 16 -13.31 5.65 -6.15
C GLU A 16 -14.04 6.84 -6.77
N VAL A 17 -13.94 8.04 -6.18
CA VAL A 17 -14.66 9.22 -6.67
C VAL A 17 -14.15 9.66 -8.04
N ILE A 18 -12.84 9.68 -8.27
CA ILE A 18 -12.25 10.13 -9.53
C ILE A 18 -12.37 9.05 -10.62
N GLY A 19 -12.24 7.77 -10.27
CA GLY A 19 -12.27 6.67 -11.23
C GLY A 19 -13.67 6.18 -11.62
N LYS A 20 -14.64 6.29 -10.72
CA LYS A 20 -15.98 5.70 -10.88
C LYS A 20 -17.08 6.75 -10.93
N ASP A 21 -17.09 7.69 -9.99
CA ASP A 21 -18.22 8.61 -9.82
C ASP A 21 -18.11 9.86 -10.72
N LEU A 22 -16.90 10.37 -10.93
CA LEU A 22 -16.62 11.48 -11.85
C LEU A 22 -16.33 11.02 -13.29
N ASN A 23 -16.34 9.72 -13.56
CA ASN A 23 -16.02 9.21 -14.88
C ASN A 23 -17.21 9.44 -15.84
N PRO A 24 -17.04 10.24 -16.92
CA PRO A 24 -18.10 10.57 -17.87
C PRO A 24 -18.64 9.34 -18.63
N GLN A 25 -17.89 8.24 -18.66
CA GLN A 25 -18.32 6.99 -19.27
C GLN A 25 -19.18 6.13 -18.32
N HIS A 26 -19.31 6.52 -17.05
CA HIS A 26 -20.05 5.78 -16.05
C HIS A 26 -21.46 6.38 -15.87
N PRO A 27 -22.55 5.57 -15.91
CA PRO A 27 -23.93 6.05 -15.86
C PRO A 27 -24.33 6.71 -14.53
N ALA A 28 -23.47 6.67 -13.51
CA ALA A 28 -23.68 7.36 -12.23
C ALA A 28 -23.36 8.87 -12.29
N ALA A 29 -22.49 9.32 -13.21
CA ALA A 29 -22.07 10.72 -13.31
C ALA A 29 -23.25 11.67 -13.60
N SER A 30 -24.25 11.20 -14.36
CA SER A 30 -25.43 12.00 -14.73
C SER A 30 -26.49 12.13 -13.62
N ARG A 31 -26.29 11.50 -12.45
CA ARG A 31 -27.26 11.48 -11.34
C ARG A 31 -26.81 12.25 -10.10
N ILE A 32 -25.63 12.85 -10.14
CA ILE A 32 -25.03 13.51 -8.97
C ILE A 32 -25.80 14.80 -8.69
N ASN A 33 -26.40 14.87 -7.51
CA ASN A 33 -27.12 16.06 -7.06
C ASN A 33 -26.18 17.09 -6.40
N GLN A 34 -26.60 18.35 -6.36
CA GLN A 34 -25.82 19.46 -5.78
C GLN A 34 -25.52 19.25 -4.27
N GLU A 35 -26.41 18.58 -3.53
CA GLU A 35 -26.19 18.21 -2.13
C GLU A 35 -25.10 17.13 -1.97
N GLU A 36 -25.06 16.13 -2.85
CA GLU A 36 -24.02 15.09 -2.85
C GLU A 36 -22.65 15.70 -3.16
N LEU A 37 -22.61 16.65 -4.09
CA LEU A 37 -21.40 17.38 -4.45
C LEU A 37 -20.84 18.19 -3.27
N THR A 38 -21.70 18.88 -2.51
CA THR A 38 -21.25 19.60 -1.30
C THR A 38 -20.73 18.65 -0.22
N GLY A 39 -21.34 17.47 -0.07
CA GLY A 39 -20.83 16.40 0.79
C GLY A 39 -19.44 15.92 0.36
N TRP A 40 -19.22 15.74 -0.94
CA TRP A 40 -17.92 15.35 -1.49
C TRP A 40 -16.87 16.45 -1.33
N GLN A 41 -17.23 17.72 -1.46
CA GLN A 41 -16.33 18.84 -1.20
C GLN A 41 -15.84 18.87 0.26
N HIS A 42 -16.75 18.64 1.21
CA HIS A 42 -16.37 18.56 2.62
C HIS A 42 -15.46 17.35 2.89
N ARG A 43 -15.81 16.19 2.31
CA ARG A 43 -15.04 14.97 2.45
C ARG A 43 -13.65 15.09 1.83
N LEU A 44 -13.52 15.70 0.65
CA LEU A 44 -12.26 15.99 -0.02
C LEU A 44 -11.27 16.70 0.89
N ARG A 45 -11.69 17.76 1.59
CA ARG A 45 -10.81 18.46 2.54
C ARG A 45 -10.39 17.60 3.72
N SER A 46 -11.31 16.78 4.24
CA SER A 46 -11.03 15.88 5.35
C SER A 46 -10.05 14.76 4.97
N GLU A 47 -10.19 14.21 3.77
CA GLU A 47 -9.34 13.15 3.24
C GLU A 47 -7.94 13.68 2.91
N THR A 48 -7.83 14.84 2.23
CA THR A 48 -6.54 15.52 2.01
C THR A 48 -5.80 15.79 3.32
N SER A 49 -6.53 16.19 4.37
CA SER A 49 -5.98 16.40 5.71
C SER A 49 -5.55 15.08 6.39
N SER A 50 -6.31 14.00 6.18
CA SER A 50 -5.99 12.66 6.69
C SER A 50 -4.74 12.10 6.01
N ILE A 51 -4.67 12.18 4.68
CA ILE A 51 -3.51 11.80 3.87
C ILE A 51 -2.26 12.54 4.37
N TRP A 52 -2.35 13.86 4.59
CA TRP A 52 -1.24 14.64 5.11
C TRP A 52 -0.80 14.21 6.52
N LYS A 53 -1.74 13.96 7.43
CA LYS A 53 -1.45 13.49 8.80
C LYS A 53 -0.78 12.11 8.78
N ASN A 54 -1.31 11.19 7.98
CA ASN A 54 -0.79 9.84 7.82
C ASN A 54 0.65 9.89 7.27
N LEU A 55 0.85 10.67 6.21
CA LEU A 55 2.16 10.87 5.60
C LEU A 55 3.19 11.50 6.54
N LYS A 56 2.79 12.51 7.32
CA LYS A 56 3.66 13.11 8.35
C LYS A 56 4.04 12.09 9.43
N SER A 57 3.08 11.28 9.89
CA SER A 57 3.30 10.20 10.86
C SER A 57 4.26 9.14 10.30
N GLN A 58 4.02 8.69 9.06
CA GLN A 58 4.86 7.71 8.37
C GLN A 58 6.28 8.24 8.15
N ALA A 59 6.44 9.45 7.62
CA ALA A 59 7.75 10.06 7.42
C ALA A 59 8.54 10.25 8.73
N PHE A 60 7.86 10.52 9.85
CA PHE A 60 8.48 10.61 11.16
C PHE A 60 8.91 9.23 11.70
N SER A 61 8.07 8.22 11.50
CA SER A 61 8.36 6.84 11.90
C SER A 61 9.48 6.18 11.05
N LEU A 62 9.62 6.61 9.80
CA LEU A 62 10.63 6.13 8.87
C LEU A 62 11.97 6.83 9.13
N LEU A 63 12.75 6.27 10.04
CA LEU A 63 14.10 6.73 10.44
C LEU A 63 15.19 6.64 9.32
N SER A 64 14.80 6.39 8.06
CA SER A 64 15.73 6.17 6.95
C SER A 64 15.38 7.05 5.74
N SER A 65 16.32 7.92 5.37
CA SER A 65 16.16 8.85 4.23
C SER A 65 15.83 8.15 2.92
N LYS A 66 16.41 6.97 2.66
CA LYS A 66 16.12 6.19 1.45
C LYS A 66 14.69 5.63 1.44
N LYS A 67 14.16 5.23 2.60
CA LYS A 67 12.77 4.75 2.72
C LYS A 67 11.77 5.90 2.63
N VAL A 68 12.09 7.01 3.27
CA VAL A 68 11.31 8.25 3.14
C VAL A 68 11.27 8.63 1.65
N SER A 69 12.42 8.67 0.95
CA SER A 69 12.46 8.94 -0.49
C SER A 69 11.59 7.99 -1.31
N THR A 70 11.69 6.66 -1.14
CA THR A 70 10.85 5.70 -1.90
C THR A 70 9.36 5.85 -1.59
N MET A 71 8.99 6.00 -0.32
CA MET A 71 7.61 6.30 0.07
C MET A 71 7.15 7.59 -0.60
N LEU A 72 8.00 8.62 -0.59
CA LEU A 72 7.64 9.91 -1.15
C LEU A 72 7.41 9.82 -2.66
N THR A 73 8.27 9.10 -3.39
CA THR A 73 8.10 8.86 -4.83
C THR A 73 6.78 8.14 -5.12
N HIS A 74 6.45 7.08 -4.38
CA HIS A 74 5.19 6.37 -4.58
C HIS A 74 3.95 7.26 -4.36
N TYR A 75 3.97 8.11 -3.32
CA TYR A 75 2.89 9.10 -3.12
C TYR A 75 2.82 10.13 -4.25
N GLN A 76 3.95 10.52 -4.86
CA GLN A 76 3.96 11.41 -6.02
C GLN A 76 3.34 10.73 -7.24
N ASP A 77 3.70 9.47 -7.51
CA ASP A 77 3.17 8.70 -8.63
C ASP A 77 1.64 8.55 -8.53
N CYS A 78 1.11 8.23 -7.34
CA CYS A 78 -0.34 8.16 -7.11
C CYS A 78 -1.03 9.53 -7.30
N LEU A 79 -0.45 10.61 -6.77
CA LEU A 79 -1.00 11.95 -6.94
C LEU A 79 -1.01 12.40 -8.41
N GLU A 80 0.03 12.05 -9.17
CA GLU A 80 0.11 12.35 -10.60
C GLU A 80 -0.97 11.58 -11.38
N GLU A 81 -1.17 10.30 -11.09
CA GLU A 81 -2.20 9.50 -11.75
C GLU A 81 -3.62 10.02 -11.44
N LEU A 82 -3.90 10.34 -10.18
CA LEU A 82 -5.18 10.94 -9.78
C LEU A 82 -5.46 12.27 -10.48
N LYS A 83 -4.44 13.15 -10.57
CA LYS A 83 -4.57 14.43 -11.29
C LYS A 83 -4.78 14.21 -12.79
N ARG A 84 -4.07 13.24 -13.38
CA ARG A 84 -4.24 12.87 -14.79
C ARG A 84 -5.68 12.45 -15.05
N GLN A 85 -6.23 11.57 -14.21
CA GLN A 85 -7.60 11.10 -14.34
C GLN A 85 -8.64 12.22 -14.11
N ALA A 86 -8.42 13.08 -13.11
CA ALA A 86 -9.28 14.24 -12.87
C ALA A 86 -9.27 15.26 -14.03
N MET A 87 -8.12 15.46 -14.70
CA MET A 87 -8.05 16.31 -15.90
C MET A 87 -8.82 15.71 -17.08
N VAL A 88 -8.73 14.40 -17.28
CA VAL A 88 -9.49 13.69 -18.33
C VAL A 88 -10.99 13.82 -18.08
N ASN A 89 -11.42 13.67 -16.82
CA ASN A 89 -12.82 13.84 -16.45
C ASN A 89 -13.27 15.29 -16.66
N MET A 90 -12.48 16.28 -16.24
CA MET A 90 -12.78 17.71 -16.42
C MET A 90 -12.97 18.08 -17.90
N ALA A 91 -12.13 17.57 -18.79
CA ALA A 91 -12.22 17.83 -20.24
C ALA A 91 -13.48 17.24 -20.89
N ALA A 92 -14.17 16.30 -20.22
CA ALA A 92 -15.39 15.68 -20.71
C ALA A 92 -16.68 16.42 -20.27
N TYR A 93 -16.59 17.31 -19.28
CA TYR A 93 -17.73 18.10 -18.80
C TYR A 93 -17.70 19.54 -19.35
N PRO A 94 -18.85 20.13 -19.71
CA PRO A 94 -18.95 21.55 -20.08
C PRO A 94 -18.40 22.49 -18.99
N GLU A 95 -17.91 23.68 -19.38
CA GLU A 95 -17.35 24.67 -18.42
C GLU A 95 -18.36 25.14 -17.37
N ASP A 96 -19.66 25.15 -17.70
CA ASP A 96 -20.75 25.54 -16.79
C ASP A 96 -21.23 24.38 -15.89
N ASP A 97 -20.66 23.19 -16.03
CA ASP A 97 -21.10 22.00 -15.27
C ASP A 97 -20.55 22.04 -13.83
N PRO A 98 -21.39 21.85 -12.80
CA PRO A 98 -20.93 21.74 -11.41
C PRO A 98 -19.89 20.62 -11.19
N LEU A 99 -19.89 19.57 -12.02
CA LEU A 99 -18.88 18.51 -12.00
C LEU A 99 -17.54 18.98 -12.57
N ASN A 100 -17.53 19.86 -13.58
CA ASN A 100 -16.32 20.50 -14.08
C ASN A 100 -15.69 21.37 -12.98
N ALA A 101 -16.50 22.21 -12.32
CA ALA A 101 -16.07 23.04 -11.20
C ALA A 101 -15.50 22.19 -10.04
N PHE A 102 -16.12 21.04 -9.74
CA PHE A 102 -15.61 20.11 -8.73
C PHE A 102 -14.30 19.43 -9.15
N CYS A 103 -14.15 19.01 -10.42
CA CYS A 103 -12.89 18.48 -10.93
C CYS A 103 -11.77 19.53 -10.81
N GLY A 104 -12.05 20.80 -11.11
CA GLY A 104 -11.12 21.91 -10.89
C GLY A 104 -10.72 22.10 -9.43
N GLN A 105 -11.67 21.93 -8.51
CA GLN A 105 -11.41 21.94 -7.07
C GLN A 105 -10.53 20.75 -6.63
N VAL A 106 -10.81 19.54 -7.11
CA VAL A 106 -9.99 18.35 -6.87
C VAL A 106 -8.55 18.57 -7.35
N LEU A 107 -8.36 19.09 -8.56
CA LEU A 107 -7.03 19.39 -9.10
C LEU A 107 -6.28 20.43 -8.26
N THR A 108 -7.00 21.44 -7.75
CA THR A 108 -6.43 22.47 -6.88
C THR A 108 -6.01 21.87 -5.53
N GLU A 109 -6.87 21.08 -4.88
CA GLU A 109 -6.57 20.45 -3.58
C GLU A 109 -5.41 19.45 -3.70
N LEU A 110 -5.40 18.60 -4.73
CA LEU A 110 -4.30 17.67 -4.99
C LEU A 110 -3.00 18.41 -5.33
N GLY A 111 -3.08 19.51 -6.10
CA GLY A 111 -1.93 20.36 -6.40
C GLY A 111 -1.35 21.07 -5.17
N GLN A 112 -2.22 21.53 -4.27
CA GLN A 112 -1.81 22.10 -2.98
C GLN A 112 -1.14 21.06 -2.10
N LEU A 113 -1.71 19.86 -2.00
CA LEU A 113 -1.13 18.74 -1.26
C LEU A 113 0.26 18.37 -1.82
N GLN A 114 0.39 18.27 -3.15
CA GLN A 114 1.66 17.99 -3.82
C GLN A 114 2.71 19.09 -3.57
N THR A 115 2.30 20.37 -3.57
CA THR A 115 3.20 21.50 -3.29
C THR A 115 3.67 21.50 -1.83
N GLN A 116 2.76 21.27 -0.87
CA GLN A 116 3.09 21.16 0.55
C GLN A 116 4.05 19.98 0.79
N PHE A 117 3.80 18.87 0.11
CA PHE A 117 4.62 17.68 0.13
C PHE A 117 6.03 17.92 -0.41
N GLN A 118 6.15 18.50 -1.61
CA GLN A 118 7.44 18.83 -2.21
C GLN A 118 8.23 19.81 -1.35
N ARG A 119 7.59 20.87 -0.82
CA ARG A 119 8.27 21.86 0.06
C ARG A 119 8.80 21.24 1.34
N ARG A 120 8.00 20.38 1.98
CA ARG A 120 8.35 19.74 3.26
C ARG A 120 9.48 18.71 3.11
N TYR A 121 9.48 17.97 2.01
CA TYR A 121 10.38 16.84 1.80
C TYR A 121 11.39 17.03 0.67
N ALA A 122 11.55 18.24 0.13
CA ALA A 122 12.48 18.57 -0.94
C ALA A 122 13.90 18.01 -0.72
N ARG A 123 14.38 18.03 0.54
CA ARG A 123 15.70 17.51 0.91
C ARG A 123 15.81 15.98 0.80
N TYR A 124 14.74 15.26 1.12
CA TYR A 124 14.69 13.80 0.97
C TYR A 124 14.55 13.39 -0.49
N LEU A 125 13.79 14.15 -1.28
CA LEU A 125 13.65 13.96 -2.73
C LEU A 125 14.95 14.29 -3.48
N ALA A 126 15.73 15.26 -2.99
CA ALA A 126 17.06 15.60 -3.51
C ALA A 126 18.18 14.64 -3.04
N GLY A 127 17.87 13.60 -2.27
CA GLY A 127 18.82 12.57 -1.85
C GLY A 127 19.78 12.96 -0.71
N CYS A 128 19.55 14.07 0.00
CA CYS A 128 20.43 14.56 1.06
C CYS A 128 19.74 14.51 2.44
N PRO A 129 20.07 13.52 3.31
CA PRO A 129 19.49 13.43 4.65
C PRO A 129 20.01 14.55 5.57
N PRO A 130 19.22 15.05 6.53
CA PRO A 130 19.76 15.86 7.62
C PRO A 130 20.67 14.98 8.49
N THR A 131 21.96 15.30 8.54
CA THR A 131 22.96 14.65 9.39
C THR A 131 22.72 15.02 10.86
N ASN A 132 21.99 14.18 11.58
CA ASN A 132 22.15 14.09 13.03
C ASN A 132 23.06 12.87 13.30
N SER A 133 24.34 13.16 13.47
CA SER A 133 25.32 12.17 13.93
C SER A 133 25.07 11.85 15.41
N VAL A 134 24.61 10.64 15.69
CA VAL A 134 25.00 9.95 16.92
C VAL A 134 25.39 8.53 16.55
N ARG A 135 26.64 8.22 16.85
CA ARG A 135 27.30 6.92 16.72
C ARG A 135 26.62 5.92 17.65
N HIS A 136 26.39 4.69 17.19
CA HIS A 136 26.76 3.48 17.92
C HIS A 136 26.88 2.29 16.96
N ALA A 137 27.97 1.56 17.14
CA ALA A 137 28.37 0.36 16.40
C ALA A 137 27.59 -0.89 16.88
N GLY A 138 27.43 -1.87 15.98
CA GLY A 138 27.11 -3.26 16.33
C GLY A 138 25.81 -3.85 15.75
N THR A 139 25.99 -4.72 14.76
CA THR A 139 25.29 -6.01 14.59
C THR A 139 23.90 -6.08 13.92
N THR A 140 23.83 -6.98 12.92
CA THR A 140 22.69 -7.57 12.19
C THR A 140 22.05 -6.73 11.07
N GLU A 141 22.16 -7.25 9.84
CA GLU A 141 21.49 -6.79 8.62
C GLU A 141 19.96 -6.76 8.81
N ARG A 142 19.45 -5.62 9.29
CA ARG A 142 18.01 -5.32 9.30
C ARG A 142 17.60 -4.90 7.90
N THR A 143 17.09 -5.87 7.14
CA THR A 143 16.19 -5.55 6.01
C THR A 143 15.01 -4.79 6.60
N PRO A 144 14.66 -3.62 6.04
CA PRO A 144 13.71 -2.73 6.68
C PRO A 144 12.29 -3.30 6.70
N PRO A 145 11.52 -3.12 7.79
CA PRO A 145 10.13 -3.57 7.84
C PRO A 145 9.31 -2.79 6.81
N PRO A 146 8.38 -3.43 6.08
CA PRO A 146 7.59 -2.77 5.07
C PRO A 146 6.33 -2.12 5.63
N LEU A 147 5.77 -1.25 4.80
CA LEU A 147 4.72 -0.28 5.12
C LEU A 147 3.39 -0.92 5.53
N TYR A 148 3.11 -2.14 5.04
CA TYR A 148 1.95 -2.95 5.44
C TYR A 148 2.31 -4.42 5.39
N LYS A 149 1.77 -5.20 6.34
CA LYS A 149 1.94 -6.66 6.39
C LYS A 149 0.61 -7.34 6.19
N VAL A 150 0.57 -8.29 5.26
CA VAL A 150 -0.56 -9.20 5.11
C VAL A 150 -0.45 -10.25 6.22
N THR A 151 -1.49 -10.35 7.04
CA THR A 151 -1.54 -11.37 8.10
C THR A 151 -2.00 -12.70 7.52
N CYS A 152 -1.12 -13.69 7.57
CA CYS A 152 -1.42 -15.06 7.21
C CYS A 152 -1.84 -15.84 8.48
N ARG A 153 -2.88 -16.66 8.36
CA ARG A 153 -3.35 -17.50 9.49
C ARG A 153 -2.50 -18.76 9.69
N LEU A 154 -1.60 -19.04 8.76
CA LEU A 154 -0.64 -20.13 8.86
C LEU A 154 0.60 -19.70 9.66
N SER A 155 1.28 -20.66 10.27
CA SER A 155 2.57 -20.41 10.94
C SER A 155 3.67 -20.10 9.92
N VAL A 156 4.77 -19.51 10.40
CA VAL A 156 5.96 -19.24 9.58
C VAL A 156 6.48 -20.52 8.91
N ASP A 157 6.43 -21.65 9.62
CA ASP A 157 6.91 -22.94 9.14
C ASP A 157 6.02 -23.48 8.03
N GLN A 158 4.70 -23.40 8.21
CA GLN A 158 3.70 -23.81 7.21
C GLN A 158 3.77 -22.95 5.94
N ILE A 159 3.96 -21.64 6.09
CA ILE A 159 4.16 -20.71 4.98
C ILE A 159 5.44 -21.05 4.22
N ALA A 160 6.53 -21.35 4.94
CA ALA A 160 7.80 -21.73 4.34
C ALA A 160 7.68 -23.04 3.52
N ILE A 161 6.89 -24.01 3.99
CA ILE A 161 6.58 -25.25 3.23
C ILE A 161 5.84 -24.92 1.93
N ILE A 162 4.81 -24.07 1.97
CA ILE A 162 4.05 -23.68 0.77
C ILE A 162 4.95 -22.95 -0.23
N LEU A 163 5.71 -21.96 0.24
CA LEU A 163 6.65 -21.22 -0.62
C LEU A 163 7.72 -22.15 -1.21
N LYS A 164 8.16 -23.15 -0.45
CA LYS A 164 9.12 -24.14 -0.93
C LYS A 164 8.52 -25.03 -2.02
N ALA A 165 7.29 -25.54 -1.81
CA ALA A 165 6.59 -26.31 -2.82
C ALA A 165 6.33 -25.48 -4.11
N ALA A 166 6.03 -24.19 -3.98
CA ALA A 166 5.84 -23.28 -5.10
C ALA A 166 7.15 -22.99 -5.88
N ASP A 167 8.29 -22.88 -5.17
CA ASP A 167 9.62 -22.77 -5.78
C ASP A 167 10.03 -24.07 -6.50
N ASP A 168 9.82 -25.23 -5.87
CA ASP A 168 10.16 -26.55 -6.42
C ASP A 168 9.31 -26.91 -7.66
N THR A 169 8.04 -26.50 -7.68
CA THR A 169 7.15 -26.65 -8.84
C THR A 169 7.33 -25.57 -9.90
N ARG A 170 8.26 -24.62 -9.67
CA ARG A 170 8.54 -23.46 -10.55
C ARG A 170 7.34 -22.53 -10.77
N LEU A 171 6.39 -22.53 -9.84
CA LEU A 171 5.33 -21.52 -9.79
C LEU A 171 5.92 -20.12 -9.48
N LEU A 172 7.02 -20.07 -8.73
CA LEU A 172 7.78 -18.86 -8.44
C LEU A 172 9.08 -18.83 -9.25
N THR A 173 9.47 -17.65 -9.76
CA THR A 173 10.75 -17.46 -10.46
C THR A 173 11.63 -16.49 -9.69
N ALA A 174 12.76 -16.97 -9.16
CA ALA A 174 13.76 -16.16 -8.48
C ALA A 174 15.16 -16.77 -8.63
N ARG A 175 16.20 -15.95 -8.40
CA ARG A 175 17.62 -16.41 -8.44
C ARG A 175 17.96 -17.41 -7.32
N SER A 176 17.16 -17.45 -6.24
CA SER A 176 17.27 -18.45 -5.16
C SER A 176 16.03 -18.44 -4.27
N PHE A 177 15.74 -19.56 -3.61
CA PHE A 177 14.71 -19.64 -2.58
C PHE A 177 14.93 -18.66 -1.40
N SER A 178 16.20 -18.35 -1.06
CA SER A 178 16.51 -17.31 -0.08
C SER A 178 16.01 -15.93 -0.51
N LEU A 179 16.09 -15.63 -1.81
CA LEU A 179 15.61 -14.37 -2.35
C LEU A 179 14.08 -14.31 -2.27
N VAL A 180 13.38 -15.41 -2.56
CA VAL A 180 11.92 -15.52 -2.37
C VAL A 180 11.53 -15.16 -0.94
N LEU A 181 12.15 -15.82 0.05
CA LEU A 181 11.87 -15.54 1.46
C LEU A 181 12.23 -14.11 1.86
N ARG A 182 13.38 -13.58 1.44
CA ARG A 182 13.79 -12.20 1.74
C ARG A 182 12.84 -11.17 1.13
N SER A 183 12.26 -11.47 -0.02
CA SER A 183 11.32 -10.57 -0.69
C SER A 183 9.92 -10.60 -0.08
N ILE A 184 9.45 -11.77 0.37
CA ILE A 184 8.07 -11.93 0.89
C ILE A 184 8.00 -11.67 2.40
N THR A 185 8.96 -12.17 3.17
CA THR A 185 8.96 -12.11 4.65
C THR A 185 8.73 -10.71 5.23
N PRO A 186 9.30 -9.62 4.66
CA PRO A 186 9.03 -8.30 5.17
C PRO A 186 7.52 -8.04 5.18
N TYR A 187 6.80 -8.38 4.10
CA TYR A 187 5.41 -7.99 3.86
C TYR A 187 4.38 -8.95 4.45
N LEU A 188 4.82 -9.91 5.27
CA LEU A 188 3.98 -10.95 5.82
C LEU A 188 4.08 -10.96 7.35
N SER A 189 2.95 -11.17 8.00
CA SER A 189 2.82 -11.42 9.44
C SER A 189 2.03 -12.70 9.68
N THR A 190 2.15 -13.27 10.88
CA THR A 190 1.31 -14.40 11.31
C THR A 190 0.55 -14.03 12.58
N GLU A 191 -0.55 -14.74 12.89
CA GLU A 191 -1.33 -14.51 14.11
C GLU A 191 -0.46 -14.59 15.39
N ARG A 192 0.61 -15.39 15.37
CA ARG A 192 1.49 -15.60 16.53
C ARG A 192 2.76 -14.74 16.51
N MET A 193 3.14 -14.21 15.34
CA MET A 193 4.43 -13.57 15.15
C MET A 193 4.34 -12.47 14.09
N GLN A 194 4.38 -11.21 14.54
CA GLN A 194 4.27 -10.04 13.67
C GLN A 194 5.54 -9.82 12.83
N ASP A 195 6.71 -10.06 13.42
CA ASP A 195 8.01 -9.95 12.76
C ASP A 195 8.73 -11.28 12.81
N PHE A 196 8.85 -11.97 11.68
CA PHE A 196 9.68 -13.17 11.56
C PHE A 196 10.82 -12.97 10.57
N SER A 197 11.93 -13.67 10.80
CA SER A 197 13.13 -13.57 9.97
C SER A 197 13.11 -14.59 8.85
N TRP A 198 13.52 -14.18 7.65
CA TRP A 198 13.69 -15.08 6.50
C TRP A 198 14.67 -16.23 6.80
N LYS A 199 15.63 -16.02 7.73
CA LYS A 199 16.55 -17.07 8.18
C LYS A 199 15.80 -18.16 8.94
N SER A 200 14.85 -17.77 9.77
CA SER A 200 13.99 -18.68 10.53
C SER A 200 13.10 -19.48 9.57
N ALA A 201 12.39 -18.80 8.67
CA ALA A 201 11.57 -19.46 7.65
C ALA A 201 12.38 -20.44 6.78
N ARG A 202 13.64 -20.09 6.43
CA ARG A 202 14.53 -20.98 5.70
C ARG A 202 14.93 -22.21 6.52
N SER A 203 15.29 -22.06 7.80
CA SER A 203 15.65 -23.20 8.64
C SER A 203 14.49 -24.19 8.81
N SER A 204 13.25 -23.72 8.83
CA SER A 204 12.06 -24.55 8.93
C SER A 204 11.90 -25.50 7.74
N THR A 205 12.32 -25.09 6.54
CA THR A 205 12.31 -25.97 5.36
C THR A 205 13.34 -27.11 5.40
N MET A 206 14.34 -27.04 6.29
CA MET A 206 15.34 -28.11 6.45
C MET A 206 14.86 -29.25 7.36
N LYS A 207 13.85 -28.98 8.20
CA LYS A 207 13.24 -29.95 9.12
C LYS A 207 11.72 -29.79 9.08
N MET A 208 11.11 -30.24 7.99
CA MET A 208 9.65 -30.16 7.82
C MET A 208 8.97 -31.24 8.66
N GLU A 209 8.32 -30.83 9.75
CA GLU A 209 7.48 -31.72 10.56
C GLU A 209 6.26 -32.21 9.77
N ASP A 210 5.87 -33.47 9.96
CA ASP A 210 4.73 -34.05 9.23
C ASP A 210 3.41 -33.36 9.57
N ARG A 211 3.28 -32.82 10.79
CA ARG A 211 2.13 -32.01 11.19
C ARG A 211 2.01 -30.74 10.35
N ASP A 212 3.10 -30.00 10.16
CA ASP A 212 3.06 -28.76 9.37
C ASP A 212 2.81 -29.02 7.89
N LYS A 213 3.30 -30.15 7.35
CA LYS A 213 2.96 -30.60 5.98
C LYS A 213 1.47 -30.85 5.83
N GLN A 214 0.84 -31.54 6.79
CA GLN A 214 -0.60 -31.81 6.76
C GLN A 214 -1.43 -30.53 6.81
N VAL A 215 -1.07 -29.58 7.68
CA VAL A 215 -1.77 -28.29 7.78
C VAL A 215 -1.60 -27.46 6.51
N ALA A 216 -0.40 -27.40 5.94
CA ALA A 216 -0.13 -26.71 4.68
C ALA A 216 -0.92 -27.32 3.51
N ALA A 217 -0.95 -28.65 3.40
CA ALA A 217 -1.71 -29.35 2.37
C ALA A 217 -3.22 -29.10 2.49
N ALA A 218 -3.79 -29.21 3.70
CA ALA A 218 -5.20 -28.95 3.94
C ALA A 218 -5.60 -27.50 3.58
N ALA A 219 -4.73 -26.52 3.85
CA ALA A 219 -4.96 -25.14 3.45
C ALA A 219 -5.02 -24.98 1.92
N LEU A 220 -4.10 -25.62 1.19
CA LEU A 220 -4.10 -25.61 -0.27
C LEU A 220 -5.34 -26.31 -0.85
N GLU A 221 -5.81 -27.39 -0.25
CA GLU A 221 -7.05 -28.07 -0.66
C GLU A 221 -8.28 -27.16 -0.51
N GLN A 222 -8.37 -26.36 0.56
CA GLN A 222 -9.43 -25.37 0.72
C GLN A 222 -9.36 -24.28 -0.36
N LEU A 223 -8.16 -23.83 -0.72
CA LEU A 223 -7.98 -22.88 -1.83
C LEU A 223 -8.44 -23.50 -3.15
N ILE A 224 -8.07 -24.74 -3.45
CA ILE A 224 -8.52 -25.46 -4.65
C ILE A 224 -10.05 -25.54 -4.68
N LYS A 225 -10.69 -25.90 -3.55
CA LYS A 225 -12.15 -25.97 -3.45
C LYS A 225 -12.80 -24.61 -3.73
N ARG A 226 -12.21 -23.53 -3.22
CA ARG A 226 -12.72 -22.17 -3.45
C ARG A 226 -12.55 -21.74 -4.91
N ILE A 227 -11.41 -22.04 -5.52
CA ILE A 227 -11.11 -21.74 -6.93
C ILE A 227 -12.08 -22.49 -7.85
N LYS A 228 -12.40 -23.75 -7.57
CA LYS A 228 -13.37 -24.54 -8.37
C LYS A 228 -14.81 -24.00 -8.30
N ASN A 229 -15.11 -23.16 -7.30
CA ASN A 229 -16.43 -22.56 -7.10
C ASN A 229 -16.52 -21.10 -7.60
N TYR A 230 -15.43 -20.54 -8.12
CA TYR A 230 -15.46 -19.28 -8.88
C TYR A 230 -15.87 -19.55 -10.32
#